data_AF-A0A323V765-F1
#
_entry.id   AF-A0A323V765-F1
#
_cell.length_a   1.000
_cell.length_b   1.000
_cell.length_c   1.000
_cell.angle_alpha   90.00
_cell.angle_beta   90.00
_cell.angle_gamma   90.00
#
_symmetry.space_group_name_H-M   'P 1'
#
loop_
_entity.id
_entity.type
_entity.pdbx_description
1 polymer ?
#
loop_
_entity_poly.entity_id
_entity_poly.type
_entity_poly.pdbx_seq_one_letter_code
_entity_poly.pdbx_strand_id
1 'polypeptide(L)'
;MSEPTTAGPDEPEGHQGPVVLVLPDGAEQAARAHLVARFDPLAGTTVWVGRVDRRLPVRTVVVVRTPNGEGRAETTEHDVWGNTRVRGLDRPPFPVELLDATGH
;
A
#
# COMPACT_ATOMS: atom_id res chain seq x y z
N MET A 1 14.21 12.55 39.11
CA MET A 1 15.20 11.88 38.24
C MET A 1 14.44 11.34 37.04
N SER A 2 14.80 11.87 35.87
CA SER A 2 14.57 11.43 34.49
C SER A 2 13.30 10.67 34.12
N GLU A 3 12.44 11.35 33.35
CA GLU A 3 11.65 10.71 32.29
C GLU A 3 12.59 10.16 31.20
N PRO A 4 12.18 9.11 30.48
CA PRO A 4 12.45 9.04 29.06
C PRO A 4 11.13 9.00 28.29
N THR A 5 10.81 10.12 27.65
CA THR A 5 10.03 10.11 26.41
C THR A 5 10.90 9.51 25.32
N THR A 6 10.38 8.59 24.52
CA THR A 6 10.56 8.47 23.04
C THR A 6 9.83 7.20 22.61
N ALA A 7 8.52 7.30 22.38
CA ALA A 7 7.96 6.54 21.27
C ALA A 7 8.60 7.15 20.02
N GLY A 8 9.66 6.51 19.51
CA GLY A 8 10.25 6.89 18.22
C GLY A 8 9.17 6.77 17.15
N PRO A 9 9.20 7.61 16.09
CA PRO A 9 8.09 7.66 15.15
C PRO A 9 7.86 6.26 14.58
N ASP A 10 6.65 5.76 14.81
CA ASP A 10 5.93 4.78 14.00
C ASP A 10 6.32 5.01 12.54
N GLU A 11 7.32 4.28 12.02
CA GLU A 11 7.56 4.27 10.58
C GLU A 11 6.26 3.74 9.97
N PRO A 12 5.66 4.45 9.01
CA PRO A 12 4.34 4.08 8.54
C PRO A 12 4.42 2.62 8.06
N GLU A 13 3.61 1.75 8.66
CA GLU A 13 3.42 0.36 8.24
C GLU A 13 2.79 0.34 6.82
N GLY A 14 3.49 0.86 5.80
CA GLY A 14 2.83 1.33 4.60
C GLY A 14 3.51 2.45 3.80
N HIS A 15 2.85 2.81 2.70
CA HIS A 15 3.16 3.99 1.89
C HIS A 15 2.03 5.00 2.01
N GLN A 16 2.32 6.19 2.53
CA GLN A 16 1.41 7.33 2.52
C GLN A 16 2.03 8.46 1.71
N GLY A 17 1.55 8.69 0.49
CA GLY A 17 2.17 9.70 -0.35
C GLY A 17 1.81 9.62 -1.83
N PRO A 18 2.52 10.38 -2.66
CA PRO A 18 2.32 10.35 -4.11
C PRO A 18 2.65 8.98 -4.69
N VAL A 19 1.90 8.61 -5.72
CA VAL A 19 2.11 7.41 -6.55
C VAL A 19 1.80 7.75 -8.00
N VAL A 20 2.34 6.93 -8.90
CA VAL A 20 1.92 6.89 -10.30
C VAL A 20 1.17 5.59 -10.52
N LEU A 21 -0.03 5.70 -11.07
CA LEU A 21 -0.86 4.57 -11.45
C LEU A 21 -0.69 4.33 -12.95
N VAL A 22 -0.29 3.12 -13.34
CA VAL A 22 -0.28 2.70 -14.74
C VAL A 22 -1.51 1.84 -14.99
N LEU A 23 -2.39 2.33 -15.85
CA LEU A 23 -3.63 1.67 -16.23
C LEU A 23 -3.38 0.57 -17.29
N PRO A 24 -4.32 -0.35 -17.54
CA PRO A 24 -4.16 -1.44 -18.50
C PRO A 24 -3.84 -0.99 -19.93
N ASP A 25 -4.33 0.18 -20.31
CA ASP A 25 -4.07 0.83 -21.60
C ASP A 25 -2.72 1.55 -21.66
N GLY A 26 -1.92 1.47 -20.59
CA GLY A 26 -0.62 2.12 -20.45
C GLY A 26 -0.69 3.58 -20.03
N ALA A 27 -1.89 4.13 -19.82
CA ALA A 27 -2.05 5.51 -19.36
C ALA A 27 -1.51 5.66 -17.93
N GLU A 28 -0.70 6.70 -17.71
CA GLU A 28 -0.16 7.02 -16.39
C GLU A 28 -0.98 8.13 -15.72
N GLN A 29 -1.32 7.93 -14.45
CA GLN A 29 -2.07 8.89 -13.65
C GLN A 29 -1.38 9.17 -12.32
N ALA A 30 -1.07 10.43 -12.05
CA ALA A 30 -0.61 10.87 -10.75
C ALA A 30 -1.75 10.83 -9.72
N ALA A 31 -1.48 10.24 -8.57
CA ALA A 31 -2.39 10.10 -7.44
C ALA A 31 -1.62 10.19 -6.12
N ARG A 32 -2.36 10.24 -5.02
CA ARG A 32 -1.92 9.96 -3.66
C ARG A 32 -2.52 8.64 -3.21
N ALA A 33 -1.70 7.84 -2.56
CA ALA A 33 -2.12 6.57 -2.00
C ALA A 33 -1.88 6.52 -0.50
N HIS A 34 -2.71 5.72 0.16
CA HIS A 34 -2.43 5.18 1.47
C HIS A 34 -2.48 3.67 1.36
N LEU A 35 -1.30 3.04 1.38
CA LEU A 35 -1.09 1.61 1.24
C LEU A 35 -0.54 1.08 2.56
N VAL A 36 -0.96 -0.12 2.94
CA VAL A 36 -0.46 -0.83 4.12
C VAL A 36 -0.20 -2.27 3.74
N ALA A 37 0.75 -2.91 4.40
CA ALA A 37 1.07 -4.31 4.20
C ALA A 37 1.02 -5.06 5.52
N ARG A 38 0.63 -6.33 5.46
CA ARG A 38 0.60 -7.22 6.62
C ARG A 38 0.99 -8.63 6.20
N PHE A 39 1.61 -9.38 7.11
CA PHE A 39 1.85 -10.80 6.89
C PHE A 39 0.52 -11.57 7.01
N ASP A 40 0.20 -12.37 5.99
CA ASP A 40 -0.94 -13.28 6.01
C ASP A 40 -0.44 -14.70 6.28
N PRO A 41 -0.67 -15.26 7.50
CA PRO A 41 -0.14 -16.57 7.88
C PRO A 41 -0.81 -17.72 7.11
N LEU A 42 -2.02 -17.51 6.59
CA LEU A 42 -2.72 -18.52 5.81
C LEU A 42 -2.13 -18.63 4.40
N ALA A 43 -1.79 -17.50 3.80
CA ALA A 43 -1.12 -17.44 2.51
C ALA A 43 0.41 -17.62 2.62
N GLY A 44 0.98 -17.53 3.83
CA GLY A 44 2.42 -17.62 4.07
C GLY A 44 3.22 -16.48 3.42
N THR A 45 2.57 -15.34 3.15
CA THR A 45 3.17 -14.22 2.41
C THR A 45 2.61 -12.87 2.88
N THR A 46 3.33 -11.80 2.57
CA THR A 46 2.87 -10.43 2.83
C THR A 46 1.82 -10.02 1.81
N VAL A 47 0.64 -9.65 2.29
CA VAL A 47 -0.43 -9.04 1.48
C VAL A 47 -0.46 -7.55 1.74
N TRP A 48 -0.74 -6.77 0.70
CA TRP A 48 -0.89 -5.33 0.84
C TRP A 48 -2.21 -4.85 0.25
N VAL A 49 -2.77 -3.81 0.86
CA VAL A 49 -4.04 -3.19 0.49
C VAL A 49 -3.93 -1.70 0.66
N GLY A 50 -4.84 -0.96 0.05
CA GLY A 50 -4.85 0.47 0.24
C GLY A 50 -5.95 1.19 -0.50
N ARG A 51 -5.77 2.49 -0.60
CA ARG A 51 -6.67 3.41 -1.30
C ARG A 51 -5.87 4.42 -2.10
N VAL A 52 -6.42 4.82 -3.23
CA VAL A 52 -5.88 5.88 -4.09
C VAL A 52 -6.93 6.97 -4.27
N ASP A 53 -6.52 8.24 -4.35
CA ASP A 53 -7.41 9.40 -4.55
C ASP A 53 -7.91 9.56 -6.00
N ARG A 54 -8.06 8.43 -6.70
CA ARG A 54 -8.57 8.37 -8.06
C ARG A 54 -9.76 7.44 -8.10
N ARG A 55 -10.73 7.81 -8.94
CA ARG A 55 -11.85 6.95 -9.30
C ARG A 55 -11.46 6.12 -10.52
N LEU A 56 -11.08 4.88 -10.30
CA LEU A 56 -10.64 3.94 -11.32
C LEU A 56 -11.74 2.91 -11.58
N PRO A 57 -11.84 2.29 -12.76
CA PRO A 57 -12.75 1.16 -12.96
C PRO A 57 -12.45 0.05 -11.94
N VAL A 58 -13.48 -0.55 -11.33
CA VAL A 58 -13.32 -1.70 -10.42
C VAL A 58 -12.98 -2.97 -11.21
N ARG A 59 -12.45 -3.99 -10.52
CA ARG A 59 -12.00 -5.28 -11.10
C ARG A 59 -10.98 -5.09 -12.22
N THR A 60 -10.11 -4.10 -12.05
CA THR A 60 -9.10 -3.71 -13.03
C THR A 60 -7.73 -3.83 -12.41
N VAL A 61 -6.80 -4.45 -13.13
CA VAL A 61 -5.41 -4.55 -12.70
C VAL A 61 -4.66 -3.27 -13.09
N VAL A 62 -4.03 -2.64 -12.11
CA VAL A 62 -3.19 -1.45 -12.29
C VAL A 62 -1.81 -1.70 -11.71
N VAL A 63 -0.80 -1.00 -12.21
CA VAL A 63 0.52 -0.95 -11.56
C VAL A 63 0.58 0.29 -10.69
N VAL A 64 0.95 0.12 -9.43
CA VAL A 64 1.17 1.21 -8.48
C VAL A 64 2.66 1.42 -8.33
N ARG A 65 3.15 2.58 -8.79
CA ARG A 65 4.55 3.00 -8.63
C ARG A 65 4.67 3.97 -7.48
N THR A 66 5.58 3.66 -6.56
CA THR A 66 6.01 4.54 -5.47
C THR A 66 7.47 4.95 -5.73
N PRO A 67 8.06 5.83 -4.91
CA PRO A 67 9.50 6.09 -4.94
C PRO A 67 10.38 4.86 -4.64
N ASN A 68 9.82 3.83 -4.00
CA ASN A 68 10.55 2.64 -3.55
C ASN A 68 10.44 1.46 -4.51
N GLY A 69 9.50 1.48 -5.44
CA GLY A 69 9.30 0.39 -6.39
C GLY A 69 7.93 0.40 -7.04
N GLU A 70 7.60 -0.73 -7.67
CA GLU A 70 6.34 -0.95 -8.35
C GLU A 70 5.71 -2.29 -7.99
N GLY A 71 4.38 -2.33 -7.99
CA GLY A 71 3.62 -3.52 -7.60
C GLY A 71 2.24 -3.49 -8.24
N ARG A 72 1.72 -4.66 -8.61
CA ARG A 72 0.41 -4.76 -9.28
C ARG A 72 -0.67 -4.88 -8.22
N ALA A 73 -1.80 -4.26 -8.50
CA ALA A 73 -2.97 -4.34 -7.67
C ALA A 73 -4.25 -4.45 -8.49
N GLU A 74 -5.24 -5.11 -7.93
CA GLU A 74 -6.61 -5.09 -8.45
C GLU A 74 -7.41 -4.00 -7.74
N THR A 75 -8.14 -3.19 -8.50
CA THR A 75 -9.13 -2.25 -7.97
C THR A 75 -10.37 -3.00 -7.50
N THR A 76 -10.84 -2.75 -6.28
CA THR A 76 -11.92 -3.56 -5.70
C THR A 76 -13.23 -2.78 -5.57
N GLU A 77 -13.17 -1.59 -4.96
CA GLU A 77 -14.36 -0.84 -4.55
C GLU A 77 -14.13 0.67 -4.68
N HIS A 78 -15.22 1.42 -4.89
CA HIS A 78 -15.20 2.88 -4.73
C HIS A 78 -15.72 3.22 -3.35
N ASP A 79 -15.03 4.14 -2.68
CA ASP A 79 -15.53 4.70 -1.44
C ASP A 79 -16.37 5.96 -1.72
N VAL A 80 -17.17 6.40 -0.74
CA VAL A 80 -18.16 7.50 -0.92
C VAL A 80 -17.51 8.85 -1.27
N TRP A 81 -16.20 8.98 -1.01
CA TRP A 81 -15.39 10.15 -1.32
C TRP A 81 -14.72 10.12 -2.70
N GLY A 82 -14.98 9.10 -3.53
CA GLY A 82 -14.42 8.98 -4.88
C GLY A 82 -13.02 8.35 -4.94
N ASN A 83 -12.53 7.82 -3.81
CA ASN A 83 -11.30 7.03 -3.75
C ASN A 83 -11.56 5.60 -4.25
N THR A 84 -10.53 4.96 -4.81
CA THR A 84 -10.61 3.53 -5.18
C THR A 84 -9.78 2.70 -4.22
N ARG A 85 -10.37 1.62 -3.70
CA ARG A 85 -9.63 0.59 -2.96
C ARG A 85 -8.85 -0.29 -3.92
N VAL A 86 -7.66 -0.65 -3.50
CA VAL A 86 -6.75 -1.52 -4.25
C VAL A 86 -6.26 -2.66 -3.35
N ARG A 87 -6.12 -3.84 -3.94
CA ARG A 87 -5.52 -5.02 -3.30
C ARG A 87 -4.32 -5.48 -4.11
N GLY A 88 -3.18 -5.58 -3.45
CA GLY A 88 -1.95 -6.09 -4.02
C GLY A 88 -2.08 -7.53 -4.53
N LEU A 89 -1.53 -7.77 -5.72
CA LEU A 89 -1.44 -9.09 -6.34
C LEU A 89 -0.06 -9.72 -6.19
N ASP A 90 0.94 -8.90 -5.87
CA ASP A 90 2.34 -9.28 -5.68
C ASP A 90 2.95 -8.51 -4.50
N ARG A 91 4.27 -8.39 -4.43
CA ARG A 91 4.97 -7.76 -3.32
C ARG A 91 4.57 -6.28 -3.20
N PRO A 92 4.45 -5.72 -1.98
CA PRO A 92 4.21 -4.30 -1.80
C PRO A 92 5.27 -3.44 -2.50
N PRO A 93 4.89 -2.35 -3.17
CA PRO A 93 5.82 -1.42 -3.80
C PRO A 93 6.48 -0.48 -2.79
N PHE A 94 6.61 -0.86 -1.52
CA PHE A 94 7.18 -0.03 -0.45
C PHE A 94 7.89 -0.92 0.57
N PRO A 95 8.85 -0.38 1.33
CA PRO A 95 9.51 -1.13 2.38
C PRO A 95 8.49 -1.64 3.39
N VAL A 96 8.63 -2.91 3.74
CA VAL A 96 7.85 -3.55 4.80
C VAL A 96 8.82 -3.94 5.89
N GLU A 97 8.72 -3.28 7.04
CA GLU A 97 9.31 -3.77 8.27
C GLU A 97 8.55 -5.05 8.61
N LEU A 98 9.16 -6.20 8.30
CA LEU A 98 8.65 -7.46 8.85
C LEU A 98 8.94 -7.33 10.34
N LEU A 99 7.91 -7.09 11.15
CA LEU A 99 8.01 -7.25 12.59
C LEU A 99 8.47 -8.70 12.80
N ASP A 100 9.77 -8.88 12.98
CA ASP A 100 10.36 -10.16 13.29
C ASP A 100 9.64 -10.63 14.56
N ALA A 101 8.86 -11.70 14.43
CA ALA A 101 8.29 -12.43 15.55
C ALA A 101 9.41 -13.17 16.29
N THR A 102 10.46 -12.46 16.68
CA THR A 102 11.46 -12.95 17.64
C THR A 102 10.97 -12.54 19.02
N GLY A 103 9.90 -13.19 19.46
CA GLY A 103 9.60 -13.31 20.88
C GLY A 103 10.73 -14.08 21.55
N HIS A 104 11.37 -13.42 22.51
CA HIS A 104 12.34 -13.96 23.45
C HIS A 104 11.82 -15.20 24.19
#